data_AF-A1A711-F1
#
_entry.id   AF-A1A711-F1
#
_cell.length_a   1.000
_cell.length_b   1.000
_cell.length_c   1.000
_cell.angle_alpha   90.00
_cell.angle_beta   90.00
_cell.angle_gamma   90.00
#
_symmetry.space_group_name_H-M   'P 1'
#
loop_
_entity.id
_entity.type
_entity.pdbx_description
1 polymer ?
#
loop_
_entity_poly.entity_id
_entity_poly.type
_entity_poly.pdbx_seq_one_letter_code
_entity_poly.pdbx_strand_id
1 'polypeptide(L)'
;MINELSAPKLKLVFINVFSILHSTTYLNVYRLYADLKNVKAGVDGSNEELWIREIFTFLISALIVIRFCLCFVGLASNIVAIYPILTNSQAEMLMPTIIVQAIDKVILNLYEIILGYGSLCYLYPESTAVFIFFLIQMGAKIVCSISVLNIYSDHHNHLATLVSFNEESHSLGPDSVEEIELGNQNLDFS
;
A
#
# COMPACT_ATOMS: atom_id res chain seq x y z
N MET A 1 14.53 -26.19 2.28
CA MET A 1 14.37 -24.71 2.19
C MET A 1 12.92 -24.29 1.89
N ILE A 2 12.22 -24.91 0.92
CA ILE A 2 10.83 -24.54 0.56
C ILE A 2 9.80 -24.92 1.66
N ASN A 3 10.06 -25.96 2.45
CA ASN A 3 9.13 -26.44 3.49
C ASN A 3 8.96 -25.49 4.70
N GLU A 4 9.79 -24.46 4.86
CA GLU A 4 9.67 -23.51 5.98
C GLU A 4 8.80 -22.28 5.65
N LEU A 5 8.45 -22.09 4.38
CA LEU A 5 7.57 -21.00 3.99
C LEU A 5 6.13 -21.44 4.22
N SER A 6 5.57 -21.11 5.39
CA SER A 6 4.16 -21.32 5.66
C SER A 6 3.30 -20.71 4.54
N ALA A 7 2.17 -21.34 4.21
CA ALA A 7 1.24 -20.86 3.18
C ALA A 7 0.92 -19.34 3.24
N PRO A 8 0.71 -18.71 4.43
CA PRO A 8 0.50 -17.26 4.50
C PRO A 8 1.75 -16.45 4.12
N LYS A 9 2.96 -16.90 4.49
CA LYS A 9 4.22 -16.24 4.10
C LYS A 9 4.41 -16.28 2.58
N LEU A 10 4.20 -17.43 1.96
CA LEU A 10 4.32 -17.57 0.50
C LEU A 10 3.34 -16.62 -0.22
N LYS A 11 2.10 -16.53 0.27
CA LYS A 11 1.10 -15.60 -0.25
C LYS A 11 1.57 -14.15 -0.17
N LEU A 12 2.14 -13.73 0.96
CA LEU A 12 2.61 -12.36 1.18
C LEU A 12 3.83 -12.01 0.31
N VAL A 13 4.81 -12.93 0.23
CA VAL A 13 5.97 -12.79 -0.67
C VAL A 13 5.51 -12.67 -2.12
N PHE A 14 4.57 -13.51 -2.55
CA PHE A 14 4.03 -13.46 -3.91
C PHE A 14 3.37 -12.12 -4.21
N ILE A 15 2.52 -11.62 -3.31
CA ILE A 15 1.88 -10.29 -3.46
C ILE A 15 2.94 -9.19 -3.52
N ASN A 16 3.97 -9.25 -2.67
CA ASN A 16 5.02 -8.23 -2.64
C ASN A 16 5.83 -8.21 -3.94
N VAL A 17 6.26 -9.38 -4.42
CA VAL A 17 6.98 -9.52 -5.70
C VAL A 17 6.12 -9.05 -6.86
N PHE A 18 4.83 -9.40 -6.87
CA PHE A 18 3.89 -8.90 -7.88
C PHE A 18 3.78 -7.38 -7.85
N SER A 19 3.73 -6.77 -6.66
CA SER A 19 3.70 -5.32 -6.48
C SER A 19 4.97 -4.64 -7.02
N ILE A 20 6.15 -5.23 -6.78
CA ILE A 20 7.44 -4.77 -7.32
C ILE A 20 7.44 -4.81 -8.86
N LEU A 21 7.05 -5.94 -9.45
CA LEU A 21 6.99 -6.11 -10.90
C LEU A 21 6.00 -5.12 -11.54
N HIS A 22 4.82 -4.97 -10.91
CA HIS A 22 3.83 -4.02 -11.34
C HIS A 22 4.39 -2.60 -11.32
N SER A 23 4.90 -2.11 -10.18
CA SER A 23 5.50 -0.77 -10.07
C SER A 23 6.62 -0.52 -11.08
N THR A 24 7.48 -1.50 -11.31
CA THR A 24 8.57 -1.41 -12.31
C THR A 24 8.04 -1.11 -13.71
N THR A 25 6.88 -1.66 -14.08
CA THR A 25 6.24 -1.43 -15.39
C THR A 25 5.66 0.00 -15.52
N TYR A 26 5.33 0.66 -14.40
CA TYR A 26 4.85 2.04 -14.40
C TYR A 26 5.97 3.07 -14.30
N LEU A 27 7.16 2.68 -13.85
CA LEU A 27 8.35 3.53 -13.73
C LEU A 27 9.06 3.80 -15.07
N ASN A 28 8.31 3.90 -16.16
CA ASN A 28 8.85 4.25 -17.47
C ASN A 28 8.55 5.72 -17.80
N VAL A 29 9.60 6.55 -17.90
CA VAL A 29 9.48 7.98 -18.23
C VAL A 29 8.83 8.20 -19.60
N TYR A 30 9.07 7.32 -20.57
CA TYR A 30 8.43 7.41 -21.89
C TYR A 30 6.92 7.16 -21.80
N ARG A 31 6.50 6.24 -20.92
CA ARG A 31 5.09 6.00 -20.64
C ARG A 31 4.45 7.19 -19.95
N LEU A 32 5.12 7.77 -18.94
CA LEU A 32 4.66 9.00 -18.29
C LEU A 32 4.44 10.12 -19.31
N TYR A 33 5.41 10.35 -20.20
CA TYR A 33 5.30 11.38 -21.24
C TYR A 33 4.12 11.09 -22.19
N ALA A 34 3.95 9.84 -22.62
CA ALA A 34 2.82 9.44 -23.45
C ALA A 34 1.48 9.67 -22.75
N ASP A 35 1.37 9.31 -21.47
CA ASP A 35 0.16 9.50 -20.66
C ASP A 35 -0.17 11.00 -20.53
N LEU A 36 0.81 11.85 -20.21
CA LEU A 36 0.62 13.31 -20.14
C LEU A 36 0.19 13.92 -21.50
N LYS A 37 0.81 13.46 -22.60
CA LYS A 37 0.42 13.88 -23.95
C LYS A 37 -1.01 13.46 -24.29
N ASN A 38 -1.40 12.25 -23.90
CA ASN A 38 -2.75 11.73 -24.13
C ASN A 38 -3.80 12.48 -23.31
N VAL A 39 -3.49 12.88 -22.08
CA VAL A 39 -4.38 13.73 -21.26
C VAL A 39 -4.62 15.05 -21.96
N LYS A 40 -3.55 15.73 -22.40
CA LYS A 40 -3.68 17.00 -23.11
C LYS A 40 -4.51 16.84 -24.39
N ALA A 41 -4.20 15.83 -25.21
CA ALA A 41 -4.97 15.58 -26.44
C ALA A 41 -6.44 15.21 -26.17
N GLY A 42 -6.71 14.46 -25.10
CA GLY A 42 -8.06 14.13 -24.67
C GLY A 42 -8.83 15.38 -24.25
N VAL A 43 -8.32 16.14 -23.29
CA VAL A 43 -8.98 17.36 -22.80
C VAL A 43 -9.07 18.43 -23.90
N ASP A 44 -8.10 18.52 -24.81
CA ASP A 44 -8.15 19.42 -25.96
C ASP A 44 -9.23 19.05 -26.99
N GLY A 45 -9.69 17.79 -26.97
CA GLY A 45 -10.78 17.31 -27.80
C GLY A 45 -12.18 17.63 -27.27
N SER A 46 -12.32 18.23 -26.09
CA SER A 46 -13.63 18.67 -25.58
C SER A 46 -14.02 20.05 -26.14
N ASN A 47 -15.33 20.28 -26.27
CA ASN A 47 -15.89 21.55 -26.75
C ASN A 47 -16.10 22.59 -25.63
N GLU A 48 -15.47 22.37 -24.46
CA GLU A 48 -15.66 23.20 -23.28
C GLU A 48 -14.77 24.45 -23.27
N GLU A 49 -15.12 25.38 -22.38
CA GLU A 49 -14.35 26.60 -22.17
C GLU A 49 -12.89 26.32 -21.78
N LEU A 50 -11.99 27.17 -22.26
CA LEU A 50 -10.54 26.99 -22.10
C LEU A 50 -10.12 26.86 -20.62
N TRP A 51 -10.76 27.59 -19.71
CA TRP A 51 -10.42 27.51 -18.29
C TRP A 51 -10.81 26.17 -17.66
N ILE A 52 -11.93 25.57 -18.07
CA ILE A 52 -12.37 24.23 -17.59
C ILE A 52 -11.34 23.20 -18.06
N ARG A 53 -10.98 23.26 -19.34
CA ARG A 53 -9.96 22.39 -19.94
C ARG A 53 -8.60 22.50 -19.24
N GLU A 54 -8.16 23.72 -18.93
CA GLU A 54 -6.89 23.93 -18.24
C GLU A 54 -6.91 23.32 -16.83
N ILE A 55 -8.00 23.49 -16.08
CA ILE A 55 -8.16 22.90 -14.74
C ILE A 55 -8.11 21.37 -14.80
N PHE A 56 -8.88 20.74 -15.70
CA PHE A 56 -8.86 19.28 -15.81
C PHE A 56 -7.51 18.75 -16.29
N THR A 57 -6.86 19.44 -17.23
CA THR A 57 -5.51 19.09 -17.69
C THR A 57 -4.54 19.13 -16.52
N PHE A 58 -4.59 20.18 -15.70
CA PHE A 58 -3.75 20.30 -14.51
C PHE A 58 -4.03 19.19 -13.49
N LEU A 59 -5.30 18.96 -13.13
CA LEU A 59 -5.68 17.96 -12.12
C LEU A 59 -5.29 16.53 -12.53
N ILE A 60 -5.59 16.14 -13.78
CA ILE A 60 -5.28 14.80 -14.28
C ILE A 60 -3.75 14.63 -14.44
N SER A 61 -3.05 15.65 -14.95
CA SER A 61 -1.59 15.60 -15.09
C SER A 61 -0.90 15.50 -13.73
N ALA A 62 -1.35 16.30 -12.75
CA ALA A 62 -0.84 16.24 -11.38
C ALA A 62 -1.07 14.86 -10.75
N LEU A 63 -2.26 14.28 -10.93
CA LEU A 63 -2.55 12.92 -10.46
C LEU A 63 -1.58 11.88 -11.06
N ILE A 64 -1.33 11.94 -12.36
CA ILE A 64 -0.42 11.02 -13.06
C ILE A 64 1.01 11.18 -12.51
N VAL A 65 1.49 12.41 -12.34
CA VAL A 65 2.83 12.66 -11.79
C VAL A 65 2.94 12.17 -10.34
N ILE A 66 1.93 12.44 -9.50
CA ILE A 66 1.91 11.94 -8.12
C ILE A 66 1.94 10.41 -8.09
N ARG A 67 1.18 9.73 -8.95
CA ARG A 67 1.22 8.27 -9.07
C ARG A 67 2.58 7.76 -9.50
N PHE A 68 3.20 8.42 -10.46
CA PHE A 68 4.54 8.08 -10.91
C PHE A 68 5.56 8.20 -9.76
N CYS A 69 5.51 9.29 -8.99
CA CYS A 69 6.35 9.46 -7.80
C CYS A 69 6.08 8.38 -6.74
N LEU A 70 4.82 8.07 -6.46
CA LEU A 70 4.45 7.00 -5.52
C LEU A 70 4.85 5.61 -6.00
N CYS A 71 5.04 5.38 -7.31
CA CYS A 71 5.61 4.12 -7.78
C CYS A 71 7.06 3.93 -7.29
N PHE A 72 7.86 5.01 -7.18
CA PHE A 72 9.20 4.92 -6.59
C PHE A 72 9.13 4.65 -5.09
N VAL A 73 8.28 5.38 -4.38
CA VAL A 73 8.10 5.20 -2.93
C VAL A 73 7.58 3.79 -2.62
N GLY A 74 6.62 3.30 -3.42
CA GLY A 74 6.05 1.97 -3.32
C GLY A 74 7.04 0.86 -3.66
N LEU A 75 7.91 1.08 -4.67
CA LEU A 75 8.99 0.14 -4.96
C LEU A 75 9.96 0.04 -3.77
N ALA A 76 10.40 1.18 -3.22
CA ALA A 76 11.30 1.22 -2.09
C ALA A 76 10.68 0.56 -0.84
N SER A 77 9.42 0.86 -0.53
CA SER A 77 8.73 0.26 0.61
C SER A 77 8.53 -1.25 0.44
N ASN A 78 8.13 -1.71 -0.76
CA ASN A 78 8.01 -3.14 -1.05
C ASN A 78 9.36 -3.88 -0.94
N ILE A 79 10.48 -3.28 -1.36
CA ILE A 79 11.82 -3.87 -1.17
C ILE A 79 12.13 -4.02 0.31
N VAL A 80 11.91 -2.96 1.10
CA VAL A 80 12.13 -2.99 2.56
C VAL A 80 11.26 -4.04 3.23
N ALA A 81 10.00 -4.19 2.80
CA ALA A 81 9.08 -5.19 3.34
C ALA A 81 9.51 -6.65 3.12
N ILE A 82 10.40 -6.96 2.17
CA ILE A 82 10.91 -8.33 2.00
C ILE A 82 11.54 -8.85 3.29
N TYR A 83 12.25 -7.98 4.02
CA TYR A 83 12.95 -8.36 5.24
C TYR A 83 12.01 -8.85 6.35
N PRO A 84 11.03 -8.07 6.85
CA PRO A 84 10.12 -8.53 7.89
C PRO A 84 9.28 -9.74 7.46
N ILE A 85 8.90 -9.83 6.18
CA ILE A 85 8.12 -10.97 5.64
C ILE A 85 8.91 -12.29 5.74
N LEU A 86 10.21 -12.26 5.43
CA LEU A 86 11.05 -13.47 5.44
C LEU A 86 11.52 -13.82 6.86
N THR A 87 11.94 -12.81 7.62
CA THR A 87 12.57 -13.01 8.93
C THR A 87 11.58 -13.12 10.09
N ASN A 88 10.29 -12.79 9.91
CA ASN A 88 9.34 -12.62 11.01
C ASN A 88 9.93 -11.75 12.14
N SER A 89 10.57 -10.65 11.78
CA SER A 89 11.17 -9.72 12.74
C SER A 89 10.94 -8.29 12.26
N GLN A 90 11.00 -7.31 13.17
CA GLN A 90 10.89 -5.88 12.86
C GLN A 90 9.58 -5.51 12.12
N ALA A 91 8.42 -5.72 12.77
CA ALA A 91 7.10 -5.38 12.22
C ALA A 91 7.01 -3.94 11.72
N GLU A 92 7.69 -3.01 12.39
CA GLU A 92 7.72 -1.59 12.05
C GLU A 92 8.18 -1.31 10.62
N MET A 93 9.04 -2.15 10.04
CA MET A 93 9.50 -2.01 8.65
C MET A 93 8.41 -2.33 7.61
N LEU A 94 7.30 -2.94 8.02
CA LEU A 94 6.13 -3.16 7.16
C LEU A 94 5.26 -1.90 7.04
N MET A 95 5.35 -0.98 8.01
CA MET A 95 4.49 0.21 8.10
C MET A 95 4.61 1.14 6.88
N PRO A 96 5.81 1.46 6.35
CA PRO A 96 5.93 2.24 5.12
C PRO A 96 5.17 1.63 3.94
N THR A 97 5.17 0.31 3.82
CA THR A 97 4.48 -0.42 2.74
C THR A 97 2.98 -0.32 2.89
N ILE A 98 2.46 -0.51 4.11
CA ILE A 98 1.03 -0.36 4.42
C ILE A 98 0.57 1.06 4.09
N ILE A 99 1.29 2.08 4.55
CA ILE A 99 0.95 3.49 4.32
C ILE A 99 0.94 3.81 2.82
N VAL A 100 1.99 3.45 2.10
CA VAL A 100 2.11 3.75 0.68
C VAL A 100 1.04 3.03 -0.14
N GLN A 101 0.73 1.76 0.19
CA GLN A 101 -0.35 1.02 -0.46
C GLN A 101 -1.71 1.65 -0.16
N ALA A 102 -1.96 2.10 1.07
CA ALA A 102 -3.21 2.79 1.40
C ALA A 102 -3.36 4.10 0.60
N ILE A 103 -2.30 4.91 0.50
CA ILE A 103 -2.33 6.15 -0.28
C ILE A 103 -2.52 5.87 -1.78
N ASP A 104 -1.65 5.04 -2.37
CA ASP A 104 -1.65 4.81 -3.83
C ASP A 104 -2.88 4.01 -4.29
N LYS A 105 -3.25 2.96 -3.55
CA LYS A 105 -4.26 2.00 -4.00
C LYS A 105 -5.67 2.26 -3.46
N VAL A 106 -5.82 3.07 -2.42
CA VAL A 106 -7.15 3.44 -1.90
C VAL A 106 -7.42 4.92 -2.16
N ILE A 107 -6.62 5.82 -1.58
CA ILE A 107 -6.88 7.27 -1.64
C ILE A 107 -6.81 7.79 -3.08
N LEU A 108 -5.74 7.49 -3.81
CA LEU A 108 -5.60 7.97 -5.19
C LEU A 108 -6.55 7.30 -6.17
N ASN A 109 -7.01 6.08 -5.90
CA ASN A 109 -8.06 5.45 -6.72
C ASN A 109 -9.42 6.09 -6.45
N LEU A 110 -9.72 6.47 -5.20
CA LEU A 110 -10.92 7.24 -4.88
C LEU A 110 -10.89 8.62 -5.55
N TYR A 111 -9.74 9.30 -5.51
CA TYR A 111 -9.56 10.58 -6.19
C TYR A 111 -9.71 10.45 -7.71
N GLU A 112 -9.17 9.38 -8.30
CA GLU A 112 -9.36 9.06 -9.73
C GLU A 112 -10.85 8.86 -10.07
N ILE A 113 -11.64 8.24 -9.19
CA ILE A 113 -13.10 8.12 -9.38
C ILE A 113 -13.76 9.50 -9.41
N ILE A 114 -13.41 10.38 -8.47
CA ILE A 114 -13.99 11.72 -8.37
C ILE A 114 -13.62 12.56 -9.60
N LEU A 115 -12.35 12.53 -10.02
CA LEU A 115 -11.91 13.22 -11.23
C LEU A 115 -12.54 12.62 -12.49
N GLY A 116 -12.67 11.29 -12.57
CA GLY A 116 -13.34 10.61 -13.67
C GLY A 116 -14.80 11.06 -13.80
N TYR A 117 -15.53 11.10 -12.67
CA TYR A 117 -16.89 11.63 -12.64
C TYR A 117 -16.95 13.09 -13.10
N GLY A 118 -16.08 13.94 -12.55
CA GLY A 118 -15.99 15.35 -12.97
C GLY A 118 -15.72 15.50 -14.46
N SER A 119 -14.78 14.71 -15.01
CA SER A 119 -14.44 14.76 -16.42
C SER A 119 -15.64 14.37 -17.32
N LEU A 120 -16.47 13.44 -16.88
CA LEU A 120 -17.66 13.06 -17.64
C LEU A 120 -18.77 14.11 -17.52
N CYS A 121 -18.99 14.67 -16.34
CA CYS A 121 -20.00 15.71 -16.18
C CYS A 121 -19.68 16.99 -16.96
N TYR A 122 -18.41 17.37 -17.02
CA TYR A 122 -18.00 18.64 -17.61
C TYR A 122 -17.44 18.49 -19.03
N LEU A 123 -16.58 17.52 -19.31
CA LEU A 123 -15.92 17.39 -20.63
C LEU A 123 -16.68 16.49 -21.61
N TYR A 124 -17.35 15.45 -21.11
CA TYR A 124 -17.98 14.41 -21.95
C TYR A 124 -19.36 13.95 -21.41
N PRO A 125 -20.37 14.83 -21.36
CA PRO A 125 -21.66 14.56 -20.71
C PRO A 125 -22.45 13.40 -21.32
N GLU A 126 -22.19 13.02 -22.58
CA GLU A 126 -22.94 11.97 -23.28
C GLU A 126 -22.44 10.53 -22.97
N SER A 127 -21.38 10.35 -22.19
CA SER A 127 -20.69 9.06 -22.02
C SER A 127 -21.02 8.29 -20.72
N THR A 128 -22.28 8.27 -20.29
CA THR A 128 -22.70 7.62 -19.02
C THR A 128 -22.34 6.13 -18.94
N ALA A 129 -22.45 5.38 -20.04
CA ALA A 129 -22.10 3.96 -20.05
C ALA A 129 -20.62 3.72 -19.76
N VAL A 130 -19.74 4.58 -20.29
CA VAL A 130 -18.30 4.55 -20.03
C VAL A 130 -18.03 4.80 -18.55
N PHE A 131 -18.80 5.69 -17.92
CA PHE A 131 -18.68 5.95 -16.49
C PHE A 131 -19.01 4.74 -15.62
N ILE A 132 -20.09 4.02 -15.93
CA ILE A 132 -20.49 2.84 -15.14
C ILE A 132 -19.40 1.77 -15.23
N PHE A 133 -18.87 1.53 -16.44
CA PHE A 133 -17.76 0.58 -16.63
C PHE A 133 -16.52 1.01 -15.84
N PHE A 134 -16.19 2.30 -15.88
CA PHE A 134 -15.09 2.88 -15.10
C PHE A 134 -15.30 2.73 -13.58
N LEU A 135 -16.50 2.98 -13.06
CA LEU A 135 -16.82 2.79 -11.64
C LEU A 135 -16.65 1.35 -11.20
N ILE A 136 -17.11 0.38 -11.99
CA ILE A 136 -16.96 -1.04 -11.67
C ILE A 136 -15.48 -1.42 -11.67
N GLN A 137 -14.73 -1.00 -12.69
CA GLN A 137 -13.30 -1.27 -12.80
C GLN A 137 -12.52 -0.70 -11.61
N MET A 138 -12.81 0.54 -11.23
CA MET A 138 -12.17 1.24 -10.12
C MET A 138 -12.61 0.70 -8.76
N GLY A 139 -13.88 0.38 -8.59
CA GLY A 139 -14.42 -0.26 -7.39
C GLY A 139 -13.77 -1.62 -7.14
N ALA A 140 -13.67 -2.46 -8.18
CA ALA A 140 -12.98 -3.75 -8.08
C ALA A 140 -11.50 -3.59 -7.70
N LYS A 141 -10.82 -2.59 -8.27
CA LYS A 141 -9.43 -2.25 -7.94
C LYS A 141 -9.28 -1.86 -6.47
N ILE A 142 -10.19 -1.03 -5.94
CA ILE A 142 -10.17 -0.61 -4.53
C ILE A 142 -10.44 -1.81 -3.59
N VAL A 143 -11.46 -2.62 -3.87
CA VAL A 143 -11.79 -3.80 -3.03
C VAL A 143 -10.62 -4.78 -2.98
N CYS A 144 -10.00 -5.07 -4.13
CA CYS A 144 -8.81 -5.91 -4.21
C CYS A 144 -7.65 -5.31 -3.38
N SER A 145 -7.46 -3.99 -3.47
CA SER A 145 -6.40 -3.29 -2.75
C SER A 145 -6.61 -3.30 -1.23
N ILE A 146 -7.85 -3.13 -0.76
CA ILE A 146 -8.20 -3.27 0.66
C ILE A 146 -7.94 -4.70 1.13
N SER A 147 -8.24 -5.69 0.30
CA SER A 147 -8.01 -7.10 0.63
C SER A 147 -6.52 -7.39 0.81
N VAL A 148 -5.67 -6.84 -0.07
CA VAL A 148 -4.21 -6.91 0.07
C VAL A 148 -3.74 -6.17 1.33
N LEU A 149 -4.22 -4.95 1.56
CA LEU A 149 -3.85 -4.15 2.72
C LEU A 149 -4.19 -4.86 4.04
N ASN A 150 -5.35 -5.52 4.10
CA ASN A 150 -5.75 -6.32 5.27
C ASN A 150 -4.80 -7.48 5.54
N ILE A 151 -4.27 -8.13 4.50
CA ILE A 151 -3.28 -9.21 4.67
C ILE A 151 -1.98 -8.64 5.26
N TYR A 152 -1.50 -7.49 4.78
CA TYR A 152 -0.32 -6.84 5.35
C TYR A 152 -0.56 -6.39 6.81
N SER A 153 -1.73 -5.82 7.10
CA SER A 153 -2.10 -5.38 8.45
C SER A 153 -2.21 -6.54 9.43
N ASP A 154 -2.80 -7.66 9.01
CA ASP A 154 -2.91 -8.87 9.83
C ASP A 154 -1.51 -9.46 10.13
N HIS A 155 -0.63 -9.50 9.12
CA HIS A 155 0.75 -9.94 9.31
C HIS A 155 1.54 -9.02 10.26
N HIS A 156 1.37 -7.71 10.13
CA HIS A 156 1.95 -6.74 11.06
C HIS A 156 1.48 -6.98 12.49
N ASN A 157 0.16 -7.11 12.69
CA ASN A 157 -0.42 -7.33 14.01
C ASN A 157 0.03 -8.66 14.63
N HIS A 158 0.06 -9.73 13.84
CA HIS A 158 0.59 -11.02 14.28
C HIS A 158 2.05 -10.91 14.73
N LEU A 159 2.89 -10.18 13.97
CA LEU A 159 4.29 -10.00 14.33
C LEU A 159 4.47 -9.10 15.56
N ALA A 160 3.68 -8.03 15.69
CA ALA A 160 3.69 -7.17 16.87
C ALA A 160 3.31 -7.94 18.15
N THR A 161 2.29 -8.80 18.08
CA THR A 161 1.87 -9.65 19.21
C THR A 161 2.93 -10.70 19.56
N LEU A 162 3.66 -11.24 18.58
CA LEU A 162 4.78 -12.15 18.86
C LEU A 162 5.92 -11.44 19.59
N VAL A 163 6.22 -10.19 19.21
CA VAL A 163 7.24 -9.38 19.88
C VAL A 163 6.82 -9.05 21.31
N SER A 164 5.59 -8.59 21.53
CA SER A 164 5.09 -8.27 22.87
C SER A 164 5.04 -9.50 23.78
N PHE A 165 4.62 -10.66 23.26
CA PHE A 165 4.64 -11.91 24.02
C PHE A 165 6.07 -12.33 24.36
N ASN A 166 7.02 -12.17 23.45
CA ASN A 166 8.42 -12.48 23.72
C ASN A 166 9.00 -11.53 24.79
N GLU A 167 8.70 -10.24 24.72
CA GLU A 167 9.09 -9.26 25.75
C GLU A 167 8.48 -9.57 27.12
N GLU A 168 7.20 -9.92 27.20
CA GLU A 168 6.55 -10.38 28.44
C GLU A 168 7.17 -11.68 28.97
N SER A 169 7.52 -12.63 28.09
CA SER A 169 8.17 -13.87 28.51
C SER A 169 9.61 -13.64 28.99
N HIS A 170 10.30 -12.63 28.45
CA HIS A 170 11.63 -12.23 28.89
C HIS A 170 11.60 -11.41 30.18
N SER A 171 10.58 -10.57 30.41
CA SER A 171 10.40 -9.87 31.68
C SER A 171 9.94 -10.81 32.80
N LEU A 172 9.27 -11.91 32.46
CA LEU A 172 9.04 -13.05 33.36
C LEU A 172 10.24 -14.01 33.44
N GLY A 173 11.22 -13.87 32.54
CA GLY A 173 12.51 -14.57 32.54
C GLY A 173 13.45 -14.05 33.63
N PRO A 174 14.67 -14.61 33.75
CA PRO A 174 15.30 -15.11 34.97
C PRO A 174 15.58 -14.14 36.12
N ASP A 175 15.23 -12.86 36.02
CA ASP A 175 15.29 -11.94 37.17
C ASP A 175 14.23 -12.34 38.22
N SER A 176 13.08 -12.87 37.80
CA SER A 176 12.07 -13.39 38.74
C SER A 176 12.52 -14.66 39.47
N VAL A 177 13.37 -15.48 38.86
CA VAL A 177 13.92 -16.68 39.50
C VAL A 177 15.01 -16.29 40.50
N GLU A 178 15.86 -15.30 40.17
CA GLU A 178 16.82 -14.75 41.14
C GLU A 178 16.13 -14.01 42.29
N GLU A 179 15.03 -13.28 42.05
CA GLU A 179 14.30 -12.60 43.13
C GLU A 179 13.59 -13.59 44.06
N ILE A 180 13.06 -14.70 43.52
CA ILE A 180 12.46 -15.79 44.31
C ILE A 180 13.54 -16.57 45.07
N GLU A 181 14.70 -16.85 44.48
CA GLU A 181 15.81 -17.50 45.18
C GLU A 181 16.40 -16.62 46.30
N LEU A 182 16.53 -15.30 46.09
CA LEU A 182 16.96 -14.36 47.12
C LEU A 182 15.92 -14.21 48.24
N GLY A 183 14.63 -14.25 47.91
CA GLY A 183 13.54 -14.26 48.90
C GLY A 183 13.56 -15.50 49.79
N ASN A 184 13.82 -16.68 49.21
CA ASN A 184 13.91 -17.93 49.97
C ASN A 184 15.18 -18.03 50.83
N GLN A 185 16.32 -17.52 50.36
CA GLN A 185 17.54 -17.52 51.17
C GLN A 185 17.40 -16.65 52.43
N ASN A 186 16.67 -15.55 52.37
CA ASN A 186 16.44 -14.71 53.56
C ASN A 186 15.49 -15.33 54.59
N LEU A 187 14.67 -16.33 54.22
CA LEU A 187 13.78 -17.03 55.14
C LEU A 187 14.48 -18.18 55.90
N ASP A 188 15.57 -18.74 55.37
CA ASP A 188 16.31 -19.83 56.02
C ASP A 188 17.36 -19.35 57.04
N PHE A 189 17.57 -18.04 57.20
CA PHE A 189 18.53 -17.46 58.16
C PHE A 189 17.88 -16.82 59.41
N SER A 190 16.63 -17.18 59.76
CA SER A 190 16.01 -16.76 61.04
C SER A 190 15.59 -17.95 61.90
#